data_AF-A0A4J2F877-F1
#
_entry.id   AF-A0A4J2F877-F1
#
_cell.length_a   1.000
_cell.length_b   1.000
_cell.length_c   1.000
_cell.angle_alpha   90.00
_cell.angle_beta   90.00
_cell.angle_gamma   90.00
#
_symmetry.space_group_name_H-M   'P 1'
#
loop_
_entity.id
_entity.type
_entity.pdbx_description
1 polymer ?
#
loop_
_entity_poly.entity_id
_entity_poly.type
_entity_poly.pdbx_seq_one_letter_code
_entity_poly.pdbx_strand_id
1 'polypeptide(L)'
;MKKRLLNQLTVQESSEKKAIVLAANYAYVDQVLTTIRSICYHNRSLRFYLIHSDFPNEWIKQLNKRLEKFDSEIINCRVTSEQISCYKTDISYTVFLRYFIADFVQEDKALYLDCDLLVTKNLDDLFATDLQDYPLAAVRDFGGRAYFGQEIFNAGVLLVNNAFWKKENMTQKLIDLTNEWHNKVEQADQSILNMLFEHKWLELDFDYNHIVIHKQFADYQLPEGQDYPAIIHYLSHRKPWKDLAAQTYREVWWYYHGLEWTELGQNHHLHPLQRSHIYPIKEPFTCLIYTASDHIEQIETLVQSLPDIQFKIAARVIVSDRLAQMTIYPNVTIFNGIHYLVDVDNELVETSQVLLDINHGEKTEEILDQFANLGKPILSFENTKTYEVGQEAYAVDQVQAMIEKLREISK
;
A
#
# COMPACT_ATOMS: atom_id res chain seq x y z
N MET A 1 5.32 -50.19 -11.45
CA MET A 1 5.95 -48.93 -11.92
C MET A 1 5.23 -47.68 -11.43
N LYS A 2 3.90 -47.52 -11.59
CA LYS A 2 3.14 -46.35 -11.09
C LYS A 2 3.24 -46.07 -9.58
N LYS A 3 3.22 -47.10 -8.71
CA LYS A 3 3.44 -46.92 -7.26
C LYS A 3 4.88 -46.55 -6.88
N ARG A 4 5.85 -46.89 -7.75
CA ARG A 4 7.27 -46.53 -7.57
C ARG A 4 7.52 -45.09 -8.02
N LEU A 5 6.80 -44.61 -9.04
CA LEU A 5 6.76 -43.20 -9.43
C LEU A 5 6.03 -42.32 -8.40
N LEU A 6 4.90 -42.79 -7.83
CA LEU A 6 4.23 -42.05 -6.76
C LEU A 6 5.14 -41.91 -5.53
N ASN A 7 5.84 -42.98 -5.13
CA ASN A 7 6.81 -42.93 -4.03
C ASN A 7 8.10 -42.16 -4.35
N GLN A 8 8.41 -41.93 -5.64
CA GLN A 8 9.48 -41.01 -6.06
C GLN A 8 9.00 -39.56 -6.16
N LEU A 9 7.68 -39.31 -6.12
CA LEU A 9 7.05 -37.98 -6.04
C LEU A 9 6.65 -37.59 -4.61
N THR A 10 6.45 -38.55 -3.69
CA THR A 10 6.13 -38.29 -2.27
C THR A 10 7.34 -38.14 -1.35
N VAL A 11 8.56 -38.22 -1.87
CA VAL A 11 9.80 -37.88 -1.14
C VAL A 11 10.77 -37.24 -2.13
N GLN A 12 10.35 -36.16 -2.81
CA GLN A 12 11.28 -35.04 -2.97
C GLN A 12 11.29 -34.30 -1.64
N GLU A 13 12.25 -34.70 -0.82
CA GLU A 13 12.75 -34.00 0.36
C GLU A 13 12.79 -32.48 0.10
N SER A 14 12.04 -31.75 0.92
CA SER A 14 12.22 -30.33 1.22
C SER A 14 12.33 -29.37 0.02
N SER A 15 11.20 -28.93 -0.55
CA SER A 15 11.20 -27.55 -1.02
C SER A 15 11.25 -26.67 0.24
N GLU A 16 12.43 -26.13 0.56
CA GLU A 16 12.56 -25.16 1.65
C GLU A 16 11.52 -24.05 1.42
N LYS A 17 10.61 -23.88 2.38
CA LYS A 17 9.65 -22.79 2.33
C LYS A 17 10.41 -21.47 2.49
N LYS A 18 10.07 -20.48 1.66
CA LYS A 18 10.66 -19.14 1.78
C LYS A 18 10.11 -18.47 3.03
N ALA A 19 11.02 -17.96 3.87
CA ALA A 19 10.66 -17.30 5.12
C ALA A 19 10.22 -15.85 4.87
N ILE A 20 9.00 -15.52 5.30
CA ILE A 20 8.49 -14.16 5.35
C ILE A 20 8.25 -13.80 6.81
N VAL A 21 8.70 -12.64 7.23
CA VAL A 21 8.51 -12.16 8.61
C VAL A 21 7.59 -10.94 8.60
N LEU A 22 6.57 -10.97 9.46
CA LEU A 22 5.72 -9.83 9.77
C LEU A 22 5.85 -9.54 11.27
N ALA A 23 5.76 -8.28 11.65
CA ALA A 23 5.72 -7.89 13.06
C ALA A 23 4.58 -6.89 13.31
N ALA A 24 3.66 -7.24 14.21
CA ALA A 24 2.48 -6.43 14.47
C ALA A 24 1.83 -6.77 15.82
N ASN A 25 1.03 -5.85 16.35
CA ASN A 25 0.06 -6.16 17.40
C ASN A 25 -1.32 -6.47 16.81
N TYR A 26 -2.23 -6.99 17.62
CA TYR A 26 -3.53 -7.46 17.16
C TYR A 26 -4.45 -6.33 16.65
N ALA A 27 -4.20 -5.08 17.03
CA ALA A 27 -4.94 -3.93 16.47
C ALA A 27 -4.70 -3.75 14.96
N TYR A 28 -3.63 -4.33 14.41
CA TYR A 28 -3.32 -4.34 12.98
C TYR A 28 -3.69 -5.66 12.27
N VAL A 29 -4.59 -6.46 12.85
CA VAL A 29 -4.97 -7.78 12.30
C VAL A 29 -5.45 -7.71 10.85
N ASP A 30 -6.21 -6.68 10.48
CA ASP A 30 -6.73 -6.52 9.12
C ASP A 30 -5.61 -6.20 8.13
N GLN A 31 -4.62 -5.41 8.54
CA GLN A 31 -3.45 -5.05 7.75
C GLN A 31 -2.53 -6.26 7.55
N VAL A 32 -2.27 -7.03 8.61
CA VAL A 32 -1.54 -8.30 8.54
C VAL A 32 -2.24 -9.28 7.59
N LEU A 33 -3.55 -9.47 7.75
CA LEU A 33 -4.32 -10.39 6.91
C LEU A 33 -4.34 -9.96 5.45
N THR A 34 -4.50 -8.66 5.18
CA THR A 34 -4.50 -8.09 3.82
C THR A 34 -3.12 -8.25 3.15
N THR A 35 -2.04 -8.00 3.90
CA THR A 35 -0.67 -8.23 3.44
C THR A 35 -0.44 -9.70 3.09
N ILE A 36 -0.81 -10.63 3.99
CA ILE A 36 -0.69 -12.08 3.74
C ILE A 36 -1.51 -12.50 2.51
N ARG A 37 -2.72 -11.96 2.33
CA ARG A 37 -3.55 -12.23 1.15
C ARG A 37 -2.85 -11.77 -0.13
N SER A 38 -2.31 -10.56 -0.17
CA SER A 38 -1.57 -10.07 -1.34
C SER A 38 -0.37 -10.96 -1.66
N ILE A 39 0.43 -11.33 -0.66
CA ILE A 39 1.58 -12.24 -0.82
C ILE A 39 1.12 -13.58 -1.38
N CYS A 40 0.14 -14.21 -0.74
CA CYS A 40 -0.39 -15.51 -1.15
C CYS A 40 -1.11 -15.45 -2.49
N TYR A 41 -1.52 -14.28 -2.99
CA TYR A 41 -2.09 -14.20 -4.33
C TYR A 41 -1.04 -14.45 -5.42
N HIS A 42 0.23 -14.11 -5.15
CA HIS A 42 1.34 -14.20 -6.13
C HIS A 42 2.45 -15.19 -5.76
N ASN A 43 2.39 -15.82 -4.58
CA ASN A 43 3.47 -16.68 -4.09
C ASN A 43 2.91 -17.96 -3.43
N ARG A 44 3.71 -19.03 -3.43
CA ARG A 44 3.42 -20.33 -2.79
C ARG A 44 4.65 -20.81 -2.01
N SER A 45 4.47 -21.86 -1.22
CA SER A 45 5.56 -22.52 -0.47
C SER A 45 6.24 -21.54 0.51
N LEU A 46 5.42 -20.92 1.37
CA LEU A 46 5.84 -19.85 2.28
C LEU A 46 5.74 -20.26 3.74
N ARG A 47 6.70 -19.80 4.53
CA ARG A 47 6.62 -19.85 6.00
C ARG A 47 6.56 -18.43 6.52
N PHE A 48 5.38 -18.02 6.96
CA PHE A 48 5.19 -16.75 7.65
C PHE A 48 5.63 -16.89 9.10
N TYR A 49 6.42 -15.95 9.59
CA TYR A 49 6.74 -15.76 11.00
C TYR A 49 6.06 -14.47 11.45
N LEU A 50 5.08 -14.56 12.37
CA LEU A 50 4.42 -13.38 12.91
C LEU A 50 4.94 -13.10 14.30
N ILE A 51 5.77 -12.06 14.43
CA ILE A 51 6.32 -11.59 15.70
C ILE A 51 5.31 -10.65 16.36
N HIS A 52 4.82 -10.99 17.54
CA HIS A 52 3.78 -10.23 18.23
C HIS A 52 3.76 -10.48 19.74
N SER A 53 2.93 -9.74 20.50
CA SER A 53 2.69 -10.03 21.92
C SER A 53 1.25 -10.43 22.25
N ASP A 54 0.29 -10.29 21.32
CA ASP A 54 -1.15 -10.28 21.67
C ASP A 54 -2.10 -11.02 20.71
N PHE A 55 -1.69 -11.47 19.52
CA PHE A 55 -2.56 -12.24 18.61
C PHE A 55 -3.14 -13.54 19.25
N PRO A 56 -4.46 -13.77 19.20
CA PRO A 56 -5.09 -14.99 19.71
C PRO A 56 -4.62 -16.26 18.99
N ASN A 57 -4.48 -17.36 19.75
CA ASN A 57 -4.09 -18.65 19.19
C ASN A 57 -5.13 -19.20 18.21
N GLU A 58 -6.41 -18.91 18.43
CA GLU A 58 -7.51 -19.30 17.56
C GLU A 58 -7.36 -18.68 16.17
N TRP A 59 -6.94 -17.40 16.10
CA TRP A 59 -6.71 -16.71 14.84
C TRP A 59 -5.58 -17.40 14.05
N ILE A 60 -4.45 -17.68 14.72
CA ILE A 60 -3.31 -18.40 14.12
C ILE A 60 -3.73 -19.78 13.59
N LYS A 61 -4.47 -20.55 14.39
CA LYS A 61 -4.95 -21.89 14.02
C LYS A 61 -5.87 -21.85 12.80
N GLN A 62 -6.78 -20.89 12.74
CA GLN A 62 -7.70 -20.78 11.61
C GLN A 62 -7.01 -20.27 10.34
N LEU A 63 -6.04 -19.36 10.49
CA LEU A 63 -5.23 -18.92 9.35
C LEU A 63 -4.39 -20.06 8.78
N ASN A 64 -3.75 -20.89 9.62
CA ASN A 64 -2.99 -22.05 9.15
C ASN A 64 -3.82 -23.01 8.28
N LYS A 65 -5.06 -23.33 8.69
CA LYS A 65 -5.96 -24.16 7.86
C LYS A 65 -6.24 -23.58 6.46
N ARG A 66 -6.19 -22.25 6.33
CA ARG A 66 -6.36 -21.56 5.05
C ARG A 66 -5.06 -21.61 4.25
N LEU A 67 -3.93 -21.32 4.90
CA LEU A 67 -2.60 -21.31 4.29
C LEU A 67 -2.15 -22.69 3.78
N GLU A 68 -2.61 -23.78 4.39
CA GLU A 68 -2.32 -25.16 3.93
C GLU A 68 -2.66 -25.38 2.45
N LYS A 69 -3.72 -24.73 1.94
CA LYS A 69 -4.12 -24.81 0.52
C LYS A 69 -3.12 -24.18 -0.45
N PHE A 70 -2.19 -23.38 0.06
CA PHE A 70 -1.18 -22.64 -0.69
C PHE A 70 0.24 -23.16 -0.40
N ASP A 71 0.35 -24.37 0.17
CA ASP A 71 1.60 -24.94 0.68
C ASP A 71 2.31 -23.98 1.65
N SER A 72 1.53 -23.25 2.44
CA SER A 72 2.04 -22.18 3.30
C SER A 72 1.62 -22.40 4.75
N GLU A 73 2.34 -21.79 5.68
CA GLU A 73 2.05 -21.85 7.10
C GLU A 73 2.42 -20.55 7.81
N ILE A 74 1.85 -20.33 9.00
CA ILE A 74 2.20 -19.24 9.89
C ILE A 74 2.65 -19.76 11.25
N ILE A 75 3.84 -19.32 11.66
CA ILE A 75 4.47 -19.60 12.93
C ILE A 75 4.16 -18.45 13.89
N ASN A 76 3.67 -18.79 15.08
CA ASN A 76 3.37 -17.86 16.16
C ASN A 76 4.65 -17.52 16.93
N CYS A 77 5.21 -16.33 16.71
CA CYS A 77 6.44 -15.86 17.33
C CYS A 77 6.11 -14.86 18.44
N ARG A 78 5.58 -15.39 19.55
CA ARG A 78 5.17 -14.56 20.67
C ARG A 78 6.36 -14.11 21.51
N VAL A 79 6.59 -12.80 21.60
CA VAL A 79 7.56 -12.21 22.53
C VAL A 79 6.99 -12.09 23.94
N THR A 80 7.84 -12.25 24.96
CA THR A 80 7.45 -12.12 26.36
C THR A 80 7.54 -10.67 26.84
N SER A 81 6.82 -10.33 27.92
CA SER A 81 6.96 -9.02 28.57
C SER A 81 8.38 -8.75 29.05
N GLU A 82 9.13 -9.80 29.42
CA GLU A 82 10.54 -9.68 29.83
C GLU A 82 11.42 -9.23 28.66
N GLN A 83 11.29 -9.87 27.49
CA GLN A 83 12.00 -9.47 26.26
C GLN A 83 11.64 -8.05 25.83
N ILE A 84 10.36 -7.65 25.99
CA ILE A 84 9.91 -6.29 25.72
C ILE A 84 10.47 -5.29 26.74
N SER A 85 10.58 -5.66 28.01
CA SER A 85 11.10 -4.77 29.07
C SER A 85 12.59 -4.44 28.93
N CYS A 86 13.31 -5.14 28.05
CA CYS A 86 14.71 -4.83 27.73
C CYS A 86 14.86 -3.49 27.01
N TYR A 87 13.80 -2.95 26.39
CA TYR A 87 13.81 -1.63 25.76
C TYR A 87 13.52 -0.52 26.77
N LYS A 88 14.40 0.48 26.83
CA LYS A 88 14.28 1.68 27.66
C LYS A 88 13.76 2.85 26.83
N THR A 89 12.54 2.76 26.32
CA THR A 89 11.95 3.79 25.44
C THR A 89 10.46 3.95 25.69
N ASP A 90 9.94 5.17 25.48
CA ASP A 90 8.50 5.48 25.53
C ASP A 90 7.79 5.17 24.19
N ILE A 91 8.55 4.80 23.15
CA ILE A 91 8.02 4.35 21.87
C ILE A 91 7.40 2.96 22.05
N SER A 92 6.25 2.72 21.41
CA SER A 92 5.61 1.40 21.47
C SER A 92 6.59 0.30 21.04
N TYR A 93 6.71 -0.74 21.87
CA TYR A 93 7.62 -1.86 21.64
C TYR A 93 7.40 -2.55 20.29
N THR A 94 6.20 -2.42 19.72
CA THR A 94 5.80 -3.04 18.45
C THR A 94 6.72 -2.64 17.30
N VAL A 95 7.27 -1.41 17.35
CA VAL A 95 8.20 -0.87 16.36
C VAL A 95 9.51 -1.67 16.34
N PHE A 96 9.96 -2.18 17.49
CA PHE A 96 11.24 -2.89 17.63
C PHE A 96 11.11 -4.41 17.47
N LEU A 97 9.91 -4.94 17.26
CA LEU A 97 9.69 -6.40 17.17
C LEU A 97 10.49 -7.06 16.05
N ARG A 98 10.83 -6.33 14.99
CA ARG A 98 11.66 -6.83 13.88
C ARG A 98 13.07 -7.21 14.32
N TYR A 99 13.55 -6.76 15.47
CA TYR A 99 14.88 -7.16 15.98
C TYR A 99 14.94 -8.65 16.31
N PHE A 100 13.81 -9.27 16.65
CA PHE A 100 13.72 -10.68 17.03
C PHE A 100 13.68 -11.65 15.84
N ILE A 101 13.93 -11.19 14.60
CA ILE A 101 14.01 -12.06 13.41
C ILE A 101 14.97 -13.24 13.67
N ALA A 102 16.16 -12.96 14.19
CA ALA A 102 17.20 -13.96 14.42
C ALA A 102 16.85 -14.99 15.50
N ASP A 103 15.96 -14.62 16.43
CA ASP A 103 15.55 -15.49 17.53
C ASP A 103 14.50 -16.53 17.11
N PHE A 104 13.68 -16.20 16.10
CA PHE A 104 12.55 -17.04 15.69
C PHE A 104 12.75 -17.75 14.35
N VAL A 105 13.29 -17.06 13.35
CA VAL A 105 13.40 -17.57 11.98
C VAL A 105 14.44 -18.68 11.92
N GLN A 106 14.12 -19.80 11.27
CA GLN A 106 15.03 -20.96 11.21
C GLN A 106 15.92 -20.93 9.97
N GLU A 107 15.40 -20.42 8.86
CA GLU A 107 16.06 -20.30 7.57
C GLU A 107 17.23 -19.30 7.60
N ASP A 108 18.20 -19.47 6.71
CA ASP A 108 19.37 -18.60 6.61
C ASP A 108 19.07 -17.24 5.97
N LYS A 109 17.96 -17.12 5.24
CA LYS A 109 17.48 -15.88 4.62
C LYS A 109 15.99 -15.69 4.92
N ALA A 110 15.60 -14.46 5.26
CA ALA A 110 14.20 -14.12 5.54
C ALA A 110 13.85 -12.78 4.88
N LEU A 111 12.64 -12.67 4.33
CA LEU A 111 12.09 -11.39 3.86
C LEU A 111 11.18 -10.80 4.93
N TYR A 112 11.64 -9.76 5.61
CA TYR A 112 10.81 -8.96 6.49
C TYR A 112 9.97 -7.97 5.68
N LEU A 113 8.69 -7.86 6.03
CA LEU A 113 7.74 -6.91 5.46
C LEU A 113 6.98 -6.21 6.59
N ASP A 114 6.81 -4.89 6.50
CA ASP A 114 5.80 -4.18 7.31
C ASP A 114 4.38 -4.68 6.94
N CYS A 115 3.37 -4.38 7.75
CA CYS A 115 1.99 -4.82 7.49
C CYS A 115 1.14 -3.79 6.74
N ASP A 116 1.68 -2.61 6.43
CA ASP A 116 1.04 -1.52 5.69
C ASP A 116 1.55 -1.43 4.23
N LEU A 117 1.76 -2.59 3.62
CA LEU A 117 2.16 -2.75 2.23
C LEU A 117 1.37 -3.85 1.53
N LEU A 118 1.51 -3.95 0.22
CA LEU A 118 0.91 -4.99 -0.63
C LEU A 118 1.95 -5.54 -1.59
N VAL A 119 1.92 -6.85 -1.80
CA VAL A 119 2.70 -7.52 -2.83
C VAL A 119 1.82 -7.76 -4.05
N THR A 120 2.24 -7.26 -5.22
CA THR A 120 1.46 -7.30 -6.46
C THR A 120 2.03 -8.25 -7.51
N LYS A 121 3.19 -8.87 -7.25
CA LYS A 121 3.78 -9.87 -8.14
C LYS A 121 4.57 -10.94 -7.39
N ASN A 122 4.99 -11.97 -8.11
CA ASN A 122 5.81 -13.04 -7.56
C ASN A 122 7.17 -12.48 -7.09
N LEU A 123 7.66 -12.94 -5.94
CA LEU A 123 8.87 -12.44 -5.27
C LEU A 123 10.08 -13.41 -5.37
N ASP A 124 10.03 -14.43 -6.22
CA ASP A 124 11.10 -15.43 -6.36
C ASP A 124 12.45 -14.78 -6.68
N ASP A 125 12.47 -13.79 -7.58
CA ASP A 125 13.69 -13.04 -7.92
C ASP A 125 14.24 -12.26 -6.73
N LEU A 126 13.36 -11.66 -5.90
CA LEU A 126 13.78 -10.98 -4.68
C LEU A 126 14.42 -11.96 -3.70
N PHE A 127 13.81 -13.12 -3.47
CA PHE A 127 14.38 -14.18 -2.62
C PHE A 127 15.71 -14.74 -3.16
N ALA A 128 15.85 -14.81 -4.49
CA ALA A 128 17.04 -15.29 -5.17
C ALA A 128 18.23 -14.32 -5.10
N THR A 129 18.01 -13.05 -4.72
CA THR A 129 19.07 -12.04 -4.54
C THR A 129 20.22 -12.58 -3.68
N ASP A 130 21.44 -12.57 -4.22
CA ASP A 130 22.64 -12.94 -3.48
C ASP A 130 23.07 -11.81 -2.54
N LEU A 131 22.96 -12.07 -1.24
CA LEU A 131 23.32 -11.11 -0.19
C LEU A 131 24.83 -11.03 0.05
N GLN A 132 25.63 -11.99 -0.45
CA GLN A 132 27.06 -12.08 -0.15
C GLN A 132 27.32 -11.96 1.37
N ASP A 133 28.21 -11.05 1.77
CA ASP A 133 28.53 -10.75 3.17
C ASP A 133 27.70 -9.58 3.76
N TYR A 134 26.71 -9.08 3.03
CA TYR A 134 25.82 -8.05 3.52
C TYR A 134 24.85 -8.63 4.57
N PRO A 135 24.63 -7.92 5.70
CA PRO A 135 23.69 -8.33 6.74
C PRO A 135 22.23 -8.26 6.25
N LEU A 136 21.94 -7.43 5.26
CA LEU A 136 20.63 -7.30 4.65
C LEU A 136 20.72 -6.63 3.27
N ALA A 137 19.66 -6.80 2.47
CA ALA A 137 19.33 -5.93 1.35
C ALA A 137 18.04 -5.14 1.64
N ALA A 138 17.98 -3.90 1.18
CA ALA A 138 16.86 -2.99 1.40
C ALA A 138 16.75 -1.97 0.25
N VAL A 139 15.65 -1.24 0.20
CA VAL A 139 15.45 -0.15 -0.78
C VAL A 139 15.81 1.19 -0.15
N ARG A 140 16.49 2.04 -0.92
CA ARG A 140 16.83 3.40 -0.51
C ARG A 140 15.59 4.23 -0.14
N ASP A 141 15.66 4.95 0.96
CA ASP A 141 14.62 5.89 1.35
C ASP A 141 14.89 7.26 0.71
N PHE A 142 14.27 7.50 -0.46
CA PHE A 142 14.40 8.79 -1.15
C PHE A 142 13.79 9.96 -0.36
N GLY A 143 12.84 9.70 0.54
CA GLY A 143 12.35 10.70 1.50
C GLY A 143 13.42 11.06 2.53
N GLY A 144 14.20 10.06 2.99
CA GLY A 144 15.40 10.25 3.81
C GLY A 144 16.37 11.28 3.20
N ARG A 145 16.65 11.14 1.90
CA ARG A 145 17.48 12.10 1.14
C ARG A 145 16.80 13.46 1.00
N ALA A 146 15.55 13.50 0.56
CA ALA A 146 14.84 14.74 0.24
C ALA A 146 14.56 15.62 1.47
N TYR A 147 14.20 15.01 2.60
CA TYR A 147 13.79 15.71 3.80
C TYR A 147 14.93 15.93 4.80
N PHE A 148 15.90 15.02 4.86
CA PHE A 148 16.95 15.02 5.90
C PHE A 148 18.37 15.02 5.34
N GLY A 149 18.55 14.94 4.01
CA GLY A 149 19.87 14.86 3.39
C GLY A 149 20.64 13.58 3.70
N GLN A 150 19.92 12.50 4.05
CA GLN A 150 20.52 11.23 4.50
C GLN A 150 20.45 10.16 3.42
N GLU A 151 21.54 9.42 3.24
CA GLU A 151 21.64 8.29 2.32
C GLU A 151 21.35 6.97 3.05
N ILE A 152 20.08 6.78 3.41
CA ILE A 152 19.57 5.68 4.24
C ILE A 152 18.64 4.74 3.47
N PHE A 153 18.39 3.56 4.00
CA PHE A 153 17.38 2.63 3.51
C PHE A 153 16.09 2.71 4.33
N ASN A 154 14.96 2.36 3.71
CA ASN A 154 13.69 2.20 4.40
C ASN A 154 13.61 0.82 5.08
N ALA A 155 13.15 0.78 6.32
CA ALA A 155 13.12 -0.45 7.12
C ALA A 155 11.95 -1.39 6.82
N GLY A 156 10.96 -0.97 6.01
CA GLY A 156 9.72 -1.73 5.82
C GLY A 156 9.81 -2.94 4.89
N VAL A 157 10.89 -3.05 4.11
CA VAL A 157 11.21 -4.24 3.31
C VAL A 157 12.68 -4.56 3.49
N LEU A 158 12.98 -5.68 4.16
CA LEU A 158 14.36 -6.12 4.41
C LEU A 158 14.53 -7.58 4.01
N LEU A 159 15.41 -7.85 3.05
CA LEU A 159 15.89 -9.20 2.80
C LEU A 159 17.08 -9.47 3.72
N VAL A 160 16.83 -10.16 4.81
CA VAL A 160 17.76 -10.35 5.93
C VAL A 160 18.64 -11.58 5.71
N ASN A 161 19.96 -11.40 5.87
CA ASN A 161 20.92 -12.50 6.02
C ASN A 161 20.83 -13.03 7.45
N ASN A 162 19.87 -13.91 7.70
CA ASN A 162 19.54 -14.40 9.03
C ASN A 162 20.69 -15.24 9.63
N ALA A 163 21.43 -15.97 8.79
CA ALA A 163 22.64 -16.68 9.23
C ALA A 163 23.69 -15.71 9.80
N PHE A 164 23.93 -14.58 9.12
CA PHE A 164 24.78 -13.51 9.64
C PHE A 164 24.21 -12.92 10.94
N TRP A 165 22.91 -12.64 10.97
CA TRP A 165 22.29 -12.02 12.14
C TRP A 165 22.39 -12.87 13.40
N LYS A 166 22.17 -14.19 13.27
CA LYS A 166 22.37 -15.17 14.34
C LYS A 166 23.83 -15.22 14.80
N LYS A 167 24.77 -15.37 13.85
CA LYS A 167 26.21 -15.47 14.16
C LYS A 167 26.72 -14.25 14.94
N GLU A 168 26.25 -13.06 14.56
CA GLU A 168 26.74 -11.80 15.09
C GLU A 168 25.90 -11.27 16.27
N ASN A 169 24.90 -12.03 16.73
CA ASN A 169 23.98 -11.66 17.81
C ASN A 169 23.29 -10.30 17.57
N MET A 170 22.69 -10.12 16.39
CA MET A 170 22.10 -8.83 15.98
C MET A 170 20.97 -8.35 16.86
N THR A 171 20.12 -9.25 17.39
CA THR A 171 19.04 -8.87 18.31
C THR A 171 19.60 -8.04 19.47
N GLN A 172 20.63 -8.54 20.15
CA GLN A 172 21.20 -7.84 21.32
C GLN A 172 21.86 -6.52 20.92
N LYS A 173 22.63 -6.49 19.83
CA LYS A 173 23.28 -5.24 19.37
C LYS A 173 22.23 -4.16 19.07
N LEU A 174 21.13 -4.52 18.41
CA LEU A 174 20.04 -3.59 18.11
C LEU A 174 19.34 -3.09 19.38
N ILE A 175 19.08 -3.97 20.36
CA ILE A 175 18.52 -3.60 21.67
C ILE A 175 19.45 -2.61 22.40
N ASP A 176 20.74 -2.90 22.45
CA ASP A 176 21.74 -2.08 23.13
C ASP A 176 21.83 -0.68 22.49
N LEU A 177 21.88 -0.62 21.16
CA LEU A 177 21.88 0.65 20.42
C LEU A 177 20.58 1.44 20.67
N THR A 178 19.42 0.80 20.60
CA THR A 178 18.14 1.46 20.90
C THR A 178 18.14 2.03 22.32
N ASN A 179 18.62 1.27 23.31
CA ASN A 179 18.69 1.74 24.70
C ASN A 179 19.58 2.99 24.88
N GLU A 180 20.59 3.16 24.04
CA GLU A 180 21.50 4.32 24.07
C GLU A 180 20.99 5.53 23.24
N TRP A 181 20.27 5.26 22.16
CA TRP A 181 19.98 6.24 21.10
C TRP A 181 18.49 6.53 20.84
N HIS A 182 17.54 5.80 21.43
CA HIS A 182 16.10 5.95 21.15
C HIS A 182 15.56 7.39 21.26
N ASN A 183 16.13 8.22 22.14
CA ASN A 183 15.72 9.62 22.33
C ASN A 183 16.56 10.65 21.54
N LYS A 184 17.48 10.17 20.71
CA LYS A 184 18.41 10.98 19.88
C LYS A 184 18.21 10.77 18.39
N VAL A 185 17.31 9.88 18.00
CA VAL A 185 17.06 9.52 16.60
C VAL A 185 15.67 9.96 16.17
N GLU A 186 15.53 10.31 14.89
CA GLU A 186 14.30 10.86 14.33
C GLU A 186 13.28 9.77 13.95
N GLN A 187 13.75 8.59 13.52
CA GLN A 187 12.92 7.52 12.96
C GLN A 187 13.11 6.20 13.71
N ALA A 188 13.08 6.25 15.04
CA ALA A 188 13.03 5.08 15.93
C ALA A 188 13.97 3.93 15.48
N ASP A 189 13.41 2.75 15.21
CA ASP A 189 14.14 1.55 14.79
C ASP A 189 14.80 1.68 13.41
N GLN A 190 14.18 2.38 12.45
CA GLN A 190 14.78 2.63 11.14
C GLN A 190 16.10 3.39 11.27
N SER A 191 16.15 4.41 12.13
CA SER A 191 17.40 5.12 12.40
C SER A 191 18.46 4.22 13.04
N ILE A 192 18.08 3.37 13.99
CA ILE A 192 19.01 2.43 14.65
C ILE A 192 19.57 1.40 13.66
N LEU A 193 18.72 0.86 12.80
CA LEU A 193 19.12 -0.07 11.74
C LEU A 193 20.10 0.59 10.76
N ASN A 194 19.81 1.82 10.31
CA ASN A 194 20.69 2.57 9.42
C ASN A 194 22.02 2.95 10.07
N MET A 195 22.02 3.28 11.37
CA MET A 195 23.26 3.53 12.13
C MET A 195 24.11 2.26 12.25
N LEU A 196 23.50 1.12 12.55
CA LEU A 196 24.23 -0.14 12.73
C LEU A 196 24.80 -0.69 11.41
N PHE A 197 24.04 -0.52 10.32
CA PHE A 197 24.38 -1.05 9.00
C PHE A 197 24.83 0.04 8.03
N GLU A 198 25.32 1.16 8.53
CA GLU A 198 25.86 2.25 7.72
C GLU A 198 26.93 1.70 6.76
N HIS A 199 26.76 1.96 5.46
CA HIS A 199 27.60 1.44 4.37
C HIS A 199 27.67 -0.09 4.23
N LYS A 200 26.86 -0.86 4.96
CA LYS A 200 26.84 -2.32 4.95
C LYS A 200 25.42 -2.86 4.72
N TRP A 201 24.81 -2.45 3.61
CA TRP A 201 23.57 -3.04 3.09
C TRP A 201 23.64 -3.09 1.57
N LEU A 202 22.95 -4.08 0.99
CA LEU A 202 22.81 -4.21 -0.46
C LEU A 202 21.56 -3.43 -0.91
N GLU A 203 21.71 -2.56 -1.90
CA GLU A 203 20.59 -1.77 -2.41
C GLU A 203 19.73 -2.58 -3.39
N LEU A 204 18.42 -2.57 -3.16
CA LEU A 204 17.39 -3.16 -4.00
C LEU A 204 16.70 -2.10 -4.86
N ASP A 205 16.11 -2.53 -5.96
CA ASP A 205 15.28 -1.69 -6.83
C ASP A 205 14.08 -1.10 -6.08
N PHE A 206 13.71 0.15 -6.40
CA PHE A 206 12.57 0.85 -5.82
C PHE A 206 11.24 0.11 -6.05
N ASP A 207 11.13 -0.73 -7.10
CA ASP A 207 9.98 -1.61 -7.37
C ASP A 207 9.66 -2.53 -6.17
N TYR A 208 10.67 -2.97 -5.42
CA TYR A 208 10.51 -3.87 -4.28
C TYR A 208 10.16 -3.16 -2.97
N ASN A 209 10.05 -1.83 -2.94
CA ASN A 209 9.51 -1.07 -1.81
C ASN A 209 9.07 0.31 -2.32
N HIS A 210 8.02 0.32 -3.13
CA HIS A 210 7.47 1.54 -3.70
C HIS A 210 6.74 2.34 -2.62
N ILE A 211 7.47 3.22 -1.96
CA ILE A 211 6.92 4.12 -0.95
C ILE A 211 6.13 5.21 -1.66
N VAL A 212 4.80 5.14 -1.57
CA VAL A 212 3.87 5.96 -2.37
C VAL A 212 4.18 7.45 -2.28
N ILE A 213 4.39 7.97 -1.07
CA ILE A 213 4.66 9.41 -0.86
C ILE A 213 6.07 9.85 -1.26
N HIS A 214 7.00 8.90 -1.49
CA HIS A 214 8.38 9.18 -1.86
C HIS A 214 8.63 8.95 -3.37
N LYS A 215 7.66 8.42 -4.12
CA LYS A 215 7.77 8.19 -5.57
C LYS A 215 8.23 9.45 -6.31
N GLN A 216 7.70 10.62 -5.96
CA GLN A 216 8.11 11.90 -6.56
C GLN A 216 9.60 12.26 -6.40
N PHE A 217 10.31 11.64 -5.45
CA PHE A 217 11.75 11.82 -5.25
C PHE A 217 12.58 10.71 -5.89
N ALA A 218 11.92 9.67 -6.39
CA ALA A 218 12.54 8.58 -7.11
C ALA A 218 12.39 8.80 -8.62
N ASP A 219 13.45 8.55 -9.39
CA ASP A 219 13.35 8.46 -10.85
C ASP A 219 12.81 7.07 -11.23
N TYR A 220 11.58 6.79 -10.80
CA TYR A 220 10.95 5.48 -10.95
C TYR A 220 9.90 5.49 -12.05
N GLN A 221 10.04 4.52 -12.95
CA GLN A 221 9.02 4.16 -13.92
C GLN A 221 8.63 2.70 -13.70
N LEU A 222 7.35 2.39 -13.92
CA LEU A 222 6.89 1.01 -13.86
C LEU A 222 7.67 0.16 -14.89
N PRO A 223 8.21 -1.00 -14.49
CA PRO A 223 8.83 -1.93 -15.42
C PRO A 223 7.87 -2.34 -16.54
N GLU A 224 8.41 -2.62 -17.73
CA GLU A 224 7.60 -3.04 -18.88
C GLU A 224 6.76 -4.28 -18.55
N GLY A 225 5.46 -4.23 -18.86
CA GLY A 225 4.52 -5.31 -18.58
C GLY A 225 3.99 -5.35 -17.13
N GLN A 226 4.30 -4.35 -16.31
CA GLN A 226 3.69 -4.15 -14.99
C GLN A 226 2.64 -3.03 -15.01
N ASP A 227 1.46 -3.33 -14.46
CA ASP A 227 0.45 -2.30 -14.17
C ASP A 227 0.66 -1.66 -12.78
N TYR A 228 1.40 -2.33 -11.90
CA TYR A 228 1.64 -1.90 -10.51
C TYR A 228 3.08 -2.22 -10.06
N PRO A 229 3.62 -1.48 -9.06
CA PRO A 229 4.92 -1.79 -8.47
C PRO A 229 4.90 -3.14 -7.75
N ALA A 230 6.02 -3.87 -7.73
CA ALA A 230 6.07 -5.21 -7.11
C ALA A 230 5.62 -5.22 -5.65
N ILE A 231 6.05 -4.22 -4.88
CA ILE A 231 5.60 -4.00 -3.50
C ILE A 231 5.18 -2.54 -3.33
N ILE A 232 3.91 -2.30 -3.03
CA ILE A 232 3.37 -0.95 -2.75
C ILE A 232 3.39 -0.73 -1.24
N HIS A 233 4.10 0.29 -0.77
CA HIS A 233 4.24 0.58 0.66
C HIS A 233 3.58 1.91 1.03
N TYR A 234 2.57 1.84 1.89
CA TYR A 234 1.79 2.99 2.36
C TYR A 234 2.38 3.61 3.64
N LEU A 235 3.68 3.95 3.64
CA LEU A 235 4.45 4.34 4.84
C LEU A 235 3.81 5.44 5.70
N SER A 236 3.15 6.43 5.08
CA SER A 236 2.71 7.65 5.77
C SER A 236 1.47 7.46 6.68
N HIS A 237 1.01 8.54 7.32
CA HIS A 237 -0.28 8.55 8.04
C HIS A 237 -1.51 8.49 7.12
N ARG A 238 -1.32 8.72 5.81
CA ARG A 238 -2.33 8.58 4.76
C ARG A 238 -2.43 7.08 4.47
N LYS A 239 -3.39 6.40 5.11
CA LYS A 239 -3.57 4.95 4.94
C LYS A 239 -4.76 4.68 4.02
N PRO A 240 -4.70 3.65 3.15
CA PRO A 240 -5.76 3.39 2.18
C PRO A 240 -7.05 2.86 2.82
N TRP A 241 -6.99 2.41 4.07
CA TRP A 241 -8.15 1.94 4.85
C TRP A 241 -8.82 3.03 5.70
N LYS A 242 -8.36 4.29 5.64
CA LYS A 242 -9.07 5.41 6.28
C LYS A 242 -10.31 5.81 5.46
N ASP A 243 -11.26 6.45 6.11
CA ASP A 243 -12.50 6.99 5.52
C ASP A 243 -12.23 7.99 4.39
N LEU A 244 -11.28 8.90 4.59
CA LEU A 244 -10.86 9.86 3.57
C LEU A 244 -9.65 9.35 2.78
N ALA A 245 -9.75 9.38 1.46
CA ALA A 245 -8.64 9.06 0.57
C ALA A 245 -7.58 10.18 0.62
N ALA A 246 -6.32 9.81 0.39
CA ALA A 246 -5.23 10.78 0.47
C ALA A 246 -3.95 10.34 -0.26
N GLN A 247 -3.99 9.25 -1.04
CA GLN A 247 -2.84 8.67 -1.74
C GLN A 247 -3.29 7.77 -2.90
N THR A 248 -2.35 7.45 -3.79
CA THR A 248 -2.56 6.54 -4.93
C THR A 248 -2.71 5.09 -4.52
N TYR A 249 -3.14 4.25 -5.47
CA TYR A 249 -3.32 2.79 -5.32
C TYR A 249 -4.26 2.39 -4.17
N ARG A 250 -5.24 3.23 -3.84
CA ARG A 250 -6.16 2.97 -2.72
C ARG A 250 -7.02 1.73 -2.99
N GLU A 251 -7.50 1.59 -4.22
CA GLU A 251 -8.29 0.48 -4.72
C GLU A 251 -7.54 -0.85 -4.65
N VAL A 252 -6.21 -0.85 -4.84
CA VAL A 252 -5.39 -2.06 -4.74
C VAL A 252 -5.46 -2.65 -3.33
N TRP A 253 -5.44 -1.82 -2.29
CA TRP A 253 -5.59 -2.29 -0.91
C TRP A 253 -6.97 -2.90 -0.68
N TRP A 254 -8.04 -2.22 -1.13
CA TRP A 254 -9.41 -2.72 -0.96
C TRP A 254 -9.67 -3.98 -1.78
N TYR A 255 -9.01 -4.15 -2.92
CA TYR A 255 -9.04 -5.38 -3.69
C TYR A 255 -8.54 -6.56 -2.86
N TYR A 256 -7.29 -6.51 -2.36
CA TYR A 256 -6.75 -7.61 -1.55
C TYR A 256 -7.45 -7.77 -0.20
N HIS A 257 -7.95 -6.68 0.39
CA HIS A 257 -8.73 -6.73 1.63
C HIS A 257 -10.07 -7.45 1.42
N GLY A 258 -10.73 -7.21 0.29
CA GLY A 258 -12.00 -7.85 -0.08
C GLY A 258 -11.88 -9.28 -0.59
N LEU A 259 -10.69 -9.72 -1.02
CA LEU A 259 -10.50 -11.07 -1.57
C LEU A 259 -10.83 -12.17 -0.56
N GLU A 260 -11.69 -13.08 -0.99
CA GLU A 260 -11.94 -14.32 -0.27
C GLU A 260 -10.86 -15.36 -0.54
N TRP A 261 -10.62 -16.24 0.43
CA TRP A 261 -9.60 -17.29 0.31
C TRP A 261 -9.85 -18.26 -0.85
N THR A 262 -11.11 -18.40 -1.28
CA THR A 262 -11.49 -19.18 -2.46
C THR A 262 -11.14 -18.49 -3.77
N GLU A 263 -11.17 -17.17 -3.81
CA GLU A 263 -10.83 -16.35 -4.99
C GLU A 263 -9.32 -16.23 -5.13
N LEU A 264 -8.60 -16.10 -4.01
CA LEU A 264 -7.14 -16.06 -3.96
C LEU A 264 -6.50 -17.29 -4.62
N GLY A 265 -7.17 -18.45 -4.53
CA GLY A 265 -6.74 -19.68 -5.20
C GLY A 265 -6.81 -19.66 -6.72
N GLN A 266 -7.56 -18.75 -7.34
CA GLN A 266 -7.80 -18.73 -8.78
C GLN A 266 -6.59 -18.25 -9.60
N ASN A 267 -5.69 -17.47 -8.99
CA ASN A 267 -4.42 -17.09 -9.63
C ASN A 267 -3.38 -18.24 -9.56
N HIS A 268 -3.69 -19.36 -10.22
CA HIS A 268 -2.85 -20.57 -10.18
C HIS A 268 -1.48 -20.38 -10.82
N HIS A 269 -1.38 -19.47 -11.78
CA HIS A 269 -0.15 -19.16 -12.50
C HIS A 269 0.68 -18.07 -11.82
N LEU A 270 0.22 -17.53 -10.68
CA LEU A 270 0.92 -16.52 -9.89
C LEU A 270 1.25 -15.26 -10.70
N HIS A 271 0.37 -14.88 -11.61
CA HIS A 271 0.53 -13.70 -12.46
C HIS A 271 0.61 -12.42 -11.62
N PRO A 272 1.33 -11.39 -12.09
CA PRO A 272 1.28 -10.07 -11.47
C PRO A 272 -0.15 -9.51 -11.50
N LEU A 273 -0.45 -8.61 -10.58
CA LEU A 273 -1.69 -7.87 -10.57
C LEU A 273 -1.76 -7.03 -11.85
N GLN A 274 -2.96 -6.98 -12.41
CA GLN A 274 -3.28 -6.20 -13.61
C GLN A 274 -4.55 -5.42 -13.34
N ARG A 275 -4.75 -4.31 -14.05
CA ARG A 275 -5.97 -3.49 -13.94
C ARG A 275 -7.24 -4.31 -14.16
N SER A 276 -7.21 -5.26 -15.10
CA SER A 276 -8.31 -6.19 -15.39
C SER A 276 -8.71 -7.08 -14.21
N HIS A 277 -7.82 -7.33 -13.24
CA HIS A 277 -8.18 -8.10 -12.04
C HIS A 277 -9.07 -7.29 -11.08
N ILE A 278 -8.83 -5.97 -10.98
CA ILE A 278 -9.63 -5.05 -10.15
C ILE A 278 -10.94 -4.69 -10.88
N TYR A 279 -10.86 -4.51 -12.20
CA TYR A 279 -11.97 -4.09 -13.05
C TYR A 279 -12.19 -5.10 -14.21
N PRO A 280 -12.80 -6.27 -13.94
CA PRO A 280 -12.87 -7.37 -14.91
C PRO A 280 -13.80 -7.12 -16.11
N ILE A 281 -14.75 -6.20 -15.99
CA ILE A 281 -15.72 -5.88 -17.05
C ILE A 281 -15.36 -4.55 -17.70
N LYS A 282 -15.38 -3.49 -16.89
CA LYS A 282 -14.96 -2.13 -17.27
C LYS A 282 -14.66 -1.33 -16.01
N GLU A 283 -13.81 -0.32 -16.15
CA GLU A 283 -13.62 0.67 -15.10
C GLU A 283 -14.92 1.46 -14.87
N PRO A 284 -15.23 1.84 -13.61
CA PRO A 284 -16.34 2.72 -13.33
C PRO A 284 -16.17 4.06 -14.02
N PHE A 285 -17.24 4.54 -14.67
CA PHE A 285 -17.25 5.90 -15.20
C PHE A 285 -17.14 6.88 -14.04
N THR A 286 -16.13 7.74 -14.07
CA THR A 286 -15.74 8.58 -12.94
C THR A 286 -15.74 10.06 -13.32
N CYS A 287 -16.41 10.85 -12.50
CA CYS A 287 -16.38 12.31 -12.49
C CYS A 287 -15.42 12.81 -11.41
N LEU A 288 -14.50 13.69 -11.76
CA LEU A 288 -13.65 14.42 -10.82
C LEU A 288 -14.27 15.77 -10.49
N ILE A 289 -14.22 16.17 -9.23
CA ILE A 289 -14.47 17.53 -8.77
C ILE A 289 -13.22 17.95 -7.99
N TYR A 290 -12.66 19.10 -8.33
CA TYR A 290 -11.53 19.67 -7.60
C TYR A 290 -11.99 20.93 -6.86
N THR A 291 -11.76 21.02 -5.56
CA THR A 291 -12.33 22.10 -4.74
C THR A 291 -11.39 22.59 -3.64
N ALA A 292 -11.52 23.89 -3.33
CA ALA A 292 -11.02 24.52 -2.11
C ALA A 292 -12.16 24.99 -1.19
N SER A 293 -13.42 24.64 -1.53
CA SER A 293 -14.64 25.01 -0.81
C SER A 293 -15.50 23.77 -0.53
N ASP A 294 -16.27 23.79 0.56
CA ASP A 294 -17.31 22.80 0.80
C ASP A 294 -18.65 23.16 0.15
N HIS A 295 -18.69 24.26 -0.60
CA HIS A 295 -19.83 24.63 -1.43
C HIS A 295 -19.61 24.11 -2.86
N ILE A 296 -20.26 22.99 -3.16
CA ILE A 296 -20.24 22.34 -4.48
C ILE A 296 -21.66 22.35 -5.02
N GLU A 297 -21.85 23.01 -6.15
CA GLU A 297 -23.16 23.31 -6.74
C GLU A 297 -23.86 22.01 -7.20
N GLN A 298 -25.12 21.82 -6.78
CA GLN A 298 -25.97 20.66 -7.09
C GLN A 298 -25.37 19.26 -6.78
N ILE A 299 -24.30 19.16 -5.97
CA ILE A 299 -23.59 17.89 -5.77
C ILE A 299 -24.48 16.77 -5.24
N GLU A 300 -25.35 17.05 -4.26
CA GLU A 300 -26.25 16.06 -3.67
C GLU A 300 -27.23 15.50 -4.71
N THR A 301 -27.78 16.38 -5.56
CA THR A 301 -28.70 15.98 -6.63
C THR A 301 -27.99 15.12 -7.68
N LEU A 302 -26.75 15.48 -8.05
CA LEU A 302 -25.95 14.72 -9.01
C LEU A 302 -25.61 13.31 -8.48
N VAL A 303 -25.05 13.21 -7.28
CA VAL A 303 -24.62 11.91 -6.71
C VAL A 303 -25.79 10.97 -6.47
N GLN A 304 -26.96 11.50 -6.07
CA GLN A 304 -28.18 10.71 -5.88
C GLN A 304 -28.81 10.25 -7.20
N SER A 305 -28.74 11.07 -8.25
CA SER A 305 -29.38 10.79 -9.55
C SER A 305 -28.55 9.86 -10.45
N LEU A 306 -27.28 9.64 -10.10
CA LEU A 306 -26.28 8.92 -10.89
C LEU A 306 -25.54 7.87 -10.04
N PRO A 307 -26.25 6.87 -9.46
CA PRO A 307 -25.65 5.89 -8.56
C PRO A 307 -24.58 5.00 -9.20
N ASP A 308 -24.63 4.84 -10.53
CA ASP A 308 -23.66 4.03 -11.30
C ASP A 308 -22.40 4.81 -11.73
N ILE A 309 -22.36 6.13 -11.48
CA ILE A 309 -21.21 7.00 -11.76
C ILE A 309 -20.47 7.28 -10.46
N GLN A 310 -19.15 7.13 -10.48
CA GLN A 310 -18.28 7.46 -9.35
C GLN A 310 -17.97 8.95 -9.34
N PHE A 311 -18.00 9.57 -8.17
CA PHE A 311 -17.64 10.96 -7.94
C PHE A 311 -16.42 11.02 -7.03
N LYS A 312 -15.28 11.44 -7.57
CA LYS A 312 -14.07 11.73 -6.79
C LYS A 312 -14.05 13.22 -6.49
N ILE A 313 -14.14 13.60 -5.23
CA ILE A 313 -14.07 14.99 -4.79
C ILE A 313 -12.70 15.21 -4.15
N ALA A 314 -11.87 16.03 -4.75
CA ALA A 314 -10.49 16.26 -4.33
C ALA A 314 -10.26 17.67 -3.81
N ALA A 315 -9.60 17.76 -2.65
CA ALA A 315 -9.19 19.02 -2.06
C ALA A 315 -7.70 18.99 -1.68
N ARG A 316 -6.96 20.02 -2.09
CA ARG A 316 -5.57 20.23 -1.64
C ARG A 316 -5.52 20.58 -0.14
N VAL A 317 -6.60 21.13 0.41
CA VAL A 317 -6.74 21.48 1.84
C VAL A 317 -7.52 20.42 2.63
N ILE A 318 -7.52 20.54 3.96
CA ILE A 318 -8.36 19.71 4.82
C ILE A 318 -9.84 20.02 4.53
N VAL A 319 -10.62 18.99 4.24
CA VAL A 319 -12.07 19.11 3.98
C VAL A 319 -12.85 19.36 5.27
N SER A 320 -13.95 20.12 5.17
CA SER A 320 -14.85 20.34 6.31
C SER A 320 -15.66 19.07 6.63
N ASP A 321 -16.18 18.97 7.86
CA ASP A 321 -17.08 17.87 8.25
C ASP A 321 -18.29 17.75 7.33
N ARG A 322 -18.81 18.89 6.84
CA ARG A 322 -19.93 18.92 5.88
C ARG A 322 -19.57 18.21 4.59
N LEU A 323 -18.40 18.51 4.02
CA LEU A 323 -17.96 17.84 2.80
C LEU A 323 -17.64 16.36 3.09
N ALA A 324 -16.96 16.07 4.20
CA ALA A 324 -16.63 14.72 4.62
C ALA A 324 -17.88 13.82 4.76
N GLN A 325 -19.01 14.35 5.24
CA GLN A 325 -20.28 13.61 5.32
C GLN A 325 -20.79 13.09 3.97
N MET A 326 -20.30 13.59 2.84
CA MET A 326 -20.68 13.07 1.53
C MET A 326 -20.21 11.61 1.30
N THR A 327 -19.33 11.06 2.15
CA THR A 327 -18.99 9.63 2.12
C THR A 327 -20.16 8.71 2.50
N ILE A 328 -21.31 9.24 2.93
CA ILE A 328 -22.53 8.43 3.09
C ILE A 328 -23.03 7.87 1.75
N TYR A 329 -22.66 8.49 0.63
CA TYR A 329 -23.04 8.04 -0.71
C TYR A 329 -22.01 7.03 -1.22
N PRO A 330 -22.40 5.79 -1.55
CA PRO A 330 -21.46 4.73 -1.96
C PRO A 330 -20.67 5.03 -3.23
N ASN A 331 -21.15 5.96 -4.05
CA ASN A 331 -20.53 6.42 -5.28
C ASN A 331 -19.70 7.70 -5.11
N VAL A 332 -19.38 8.11 -3.87
CA VAL A 332 -18.55 9.28 -3.57
C VAL A 332 -17.27 8.84 -2.86
N THR A 333 -16.13 9.29 -3.38
CA THR A 333 -14.82 9.19 -2.71
C THR A 333 -14.25 10.59 -2.51
N ILE A 334 -13.81 10.90 -1.29
CA ILE A 334 -13.25 12.21 -0.95
C ILE A 334 -11.75 12.10 -0.74
N PHE A 335 -10.98 12.91 -1.46
CA PHE A 335 -9.55 13.07 -1.33
C PHE A 335 -9.25 14.31 -0.50
N ASN A 336 -8.67 14.09 0.68
CA ASN A 336 -8.50 15.10 1.72
C ASN A 336 -7.03 15.52 1.86
N GLY A 337 -6.77 16.83 1.83
CA GLY A 337 -5.46 17.39 2.12
C GLY A 337 -4.36 16.87 1.20
N ILE A 338 -4.61 16.73 -0.10
CA ILE A 338 -3.66 16.14 -1.07
C ILE A 338 -2.64 17.14 -1.61
N HIS A 339 -2.40 18.26 -0.91
CA HIS A 339 -1.39 19.24 -1.27
C HIS A 339 0.00 18.60 -1.48
N TYR A 340 0.67 18.99 -2.57
CA TYR A 340 1.97 18.46 -3.03
C TYR A 340 2.01 16.95 -3.33
N LEU A 341 0.86 16.28 -3.49
CA LEU A 341 0.83 14.89 -3.94
C LEU A 341 0.57 14.80 -5.44
N VAL A 342 1.60 15.15 -6.22
CA VAL A 342 1.51 15.18 -7.70
C VAL A 342 1.07 13.84 -8.28
N ASP A 343 1.50 12.73 -7.69
CA ASP A 343 1.08 11.39 -8.12
C ASP A 343 -0.42 11.13 -7.93
N VAL A 344 -1.04 11.72 -6.89
CA VAL A 344 -2.48 11.64 -6.68
C VAL A 344 -3.22 12.50 -7.70
N ASP A 345 -2.75 13.72 -7.97
CA ASP A 345 -3.32 14.58 -9.01
C ASP A 345 -3.29 13.86 -10.37
N ASN A 346 -2.16 13.24 -10.71
CA ASN A 346 -1.99 12.46 -11.94
C ASN A 346 -2.96 11.26 -12.01
N GLU A 347 -3.08 10.46 -10.93
CA GLU A 347 -4.01 9.32 -10.89
C GLU A 347 -5.47 9.78 -11.01
N LEU A 348 -5.84 10.87 -10.34
CA LEU A 348 -7.19 11.45 -10.40
C LEU A 348 -7.53 11.90 -11.82
N VAL A 349 -6.59 12.55 -12.50
CA VAL A 349 -6.76 13.01 -13.88
C VAL A 349 -6.80 11.82 -14.83
N GLU A 350 -5.91 10.82 -14.68
CA GLU A 350 -5.87 9.63 -15.52
C GLU A 350 -7.18 8.84 -15.44
N THR A 351 -7.63 8.53 -14.21
CA THR A 351 -8.74 7.61 -13.93
C THR A 351 -10.13 8.24 -14.03
N SER A 352 -10.23 9.56 -14.17
CA SER A 352 -11.52 10.26 -14.31
C SER A 352 -11.80 10.60 -15.77
N GLN A 353 -13.04 10.37 -16.22
CA GLN A 353 -13.44 10.62 -17.61
C GLN A 353 -13.97 12.04 -17.80
N VAL A 354 -14.50 12.67 -16.75
CA VAL A 354 -15.13 13.99 -16.80
C VAL A 354 -14.66 14.84 -15.63
N LEU A 355 -14.43 16.12 -15.86
CA LEU A 355 -14.24 17.11 -14.79
C LEU A 355 -15.54 17.91 -14.61
N LEU A 356 -16.02 17.97 -13.37
CA LEU A 356 -17.16 18.80 -12.98
C LEU A 356 -16.62 20.07 -12.30
N ASP A 357 -16.61 21.17 -13.04
CA ASP A 357 -16.22 22.51 -12.58
C ASP A 357 -17.40 23.19 -11.84
N ILE A 358 -17.83 22.54 -10.76
CA ILE A 358 -19.02 22.88 -9.97
C ILE A 358 -18.67 23.34 -8.54
N ASN A 359 -17.39 23.49 -8.23
CA ASN A 359 -16.96 24.06 -6.95
C ASN A 359 -17.06 25.58 -6.96
N HIS A 360 -17.49 26.17 -5.84
CA HIS A 360 -17.36 27.60 -5.61
C HIS A 360 -15.94 27.97 -5.16
N GLY A 361 -15.58 29.24 -5.32
CA GLY A 361 -14.28 29.78 -4.89
C GLY A 361 -13.17 29.64 -5.94
N GLU A 362 -11.93 29.56 -5.46
CA GLU A 362 -10.73 29.49 -6.29
C GLU A 362 -10.69 28.19 -7.11
N LYS A 363 -10.17 28.28 -8.33
CA LYS A 363 -10.07 27.17 -9.27
C LYS A 363 -8.67 26.59 -9.27
N THR A 364 -8.58 25.28 -9.40
CA THR A 364 -7.31 24.61 -9.68
C THR A 364 -7.08 24.62 -11.20
N GLU A 365 -6.63 25.76 -11.72
CA GLU A 365 -6.47 26.01 -13.16
C GLU A 365 -5.64 24.91 -13.85
N GLU A 366 -4.56 24.43 -13.21
CA GLU A 366 -3.73 23.33 -13.72
C GLU A 366 -4.53 22.06 -14.06
N ILE A 367 -5.52 21.70 -13.25
CA ILE A 367 -6.34 20.49 -13.47
C ILE A 367 -7.36 20.73 -14.58
N LEU A 368 -7.95 21.94 -14.64
CA LEU A 368 -8.84 22.35 -15.72
C LEU A 368 -8.12 22.30 -17.07
N ASP A 369 -6.92 22.88 -17.15
CA ASP A 369 -6.08 22.87 -18.34
C ASP A 369 -5.67 21.45 -18.75
N GLN A 370 -5.34 20.58 -17.79
CA GLN A 370 -5.02 19.17 -18.09
C GLN A 370 -6.19 18.41 -18.71
N PHE A 371 -7.41 18.57 -18.18
CA PHE A 371 -8.60 17.93 -18.78
C PHE A 371 -8.88 18.45 -20.19
N ALA A 372 -8.76 19.77 -20.39
CA ALA A 372 -8.94 20.38 -21.70
C ALA A 372 -7.90 19.89 -22.72
N ASN A 373 -6.62 19.85 -22.33
CA ASN A 373 -5.53 19.37 -23.16
C ASN A 373 -5.65 17.88 -23.53
N LEU A 374 -6.22 17.06 -22.63
CA LEU A 374 -6.51 15.66 -22.87
C LEU A 374 -7.81 15.43 -23.67
N GLY A 375 -8.56 16.49 -23.97
CA GLY A 375 -9.86 16.42 -24.65
C GLY A 375 -10.94 15.73 -23.81
N LYS A 376 -10.79 15.68 -22.50
CA LYS A 376 -11.79 15.13 -21.58
C LYS A 376 -12.90 16.16 -21.34
N PRO A 377 -14.19 15.77 -21.35
CA PRO A 377 -15.29 16.71 -21.12
C PRO A 377 -15.17 17.44 -19.79
N ILE A 378 -15.45 18.75 -19.82
CA ILE A 378 -15.56 19.60 -18.63
C ILE A 378 -16.97 20.17 -18.61
N LEU A 379 -17.74 19.89 -17.56
CA LEU A 379 -19.10 20.41 -17.37
C LEU A 379 -19.10 21.38 -16.19
N SER A 380 -19.84 22.48 -16.28
CA SER A 380 -19.92 23.49 -15.23
C SER A 380 -21.35 24.03 -15.07
N PHE A 381 -21.61 24.72 -13.96
CA PHE A 381 -22.75 25.63 -13.89
C PHE A 381 -22.29 27.06 -14.24
N GLU A 382 -23.20 27.87 -14.75
CA GLU A 382 -22.90 29.27 -15.12
C GLU A 382 -22.37 30.08 -13.93
N ASN A 383 -22.86 29.82 -12.72
CA ASN A 383 -22.44 30.53 -11.51
C ASN A 383 -21.11 30.02 -10.92
N THR A 384 -20.62 28.86 -11.34
CA THR A 384 -19.33 28.31 -10.89
C THR A 384 -18.22 28.49 -11.92
N LYS A 385 -18.54 28.81 -13.18
CA LYS A 385 -17.56 29.00 -14.25
C LYS A 385 -16.83 30.35 -14.11
N THR A 386 -15.64 30.34 -13.50
CA THR A 386 -14.80 31.54 -13.31
C THR A 386 -13.50 31.53 -14.10
N TYR A 387 -13.17 30.41 -14.75
CA TYR A 387 -12.02 30.22 -15.64
C TYR A 387 -12.53 29.64 -16.97
N GLU A 388 -11.91 29.94 -18.12
CA GLU A 388 -12.44 29.54 -19.44
C GLU A 388 -11.48 28.57 -20.13
N VAL A 389 -11.91 27.30 -20.23
CA VAL A 389 -11.17 26.21 -20.91
C VAL A 389 -12.08 25.37 -21.81
N GLY A 390 -13.22 25.93 -22.23
CA GLY A 390 -14.18 25.23 -23.09
C GLY A 390 -15.16 24.35 -22.32
N GLN A 391 -15.51 24.70 -21.08
CA GLN A 391 -16.53 23.99 -20.32
C GLN A 391 -17.92 24.13 -20.97
N GLU A 392 -18.67 23.03 -21.00
CA GLU A 392 -20.09 23.03 -21.32
C GLU A 392 -20.87 23.52 -20.09
N ALA A 393 -21.37 24.75 -20.15
CA ALA A 393 -22.02 25.43 -19.03
C ALA A 393 -23.54 25.27 -19.06
N TYR A 394 -24.12 24.99 -17.89
CA TYR A 394 -25.56 24.85 -17.68
C TYR A 394 -26.06 25.92 -16.70
N ALA A 395 -27.29 26.41 -16.87
CA ALA A 395 -27.93 27.17 -15.82
C ALA A 395 -28.16 26.28 -14.58
N VAL A 396 -28.14 26.85 -13.37
CA VAL A 396 -28.23 26.07 -12.12
C VAL A 396 -29.53 25.27 -12.02
N ASP A 397 -30.64 25.82 -12.51
CA ASP A 397 -31.94 25.15 -12.57
C ASP A 397 -32.04 24.08 -13.67
N GLN A 398 -31.02 23.95 -14.52
CA GLN A 398 -30.91 22.94 -15.57
C GLN A 398 -30.03 21.73 -15.18
N VAL A 399 -29.88 21.45 -13.88
CA VAL A 399 -29.17 20.25 -13.38
C VAL A 399 -29.62 18.95 -14.07
N GLN A 400 -30.90 18.85 -14.43
CA GLN A 400 -31.44 17.68 -15.14
C GLN A 400 -30.81 17.47 -16.52
N ALA A 401 -30.48 18.54 -17.25
CA ALA A 401 -29.79 18.44 -18.53
C ALA A 401 -28.35 17.94 -18.35
N MET A 402 -27.65 18.40 -17.32
CA MET A 402 -26.32 17.90 -16.96
C MET A 402 -26.36 16.41 -16.57
N ILE A 403 -27.37 15.97 -15.82
CA ILE A 403 -27.59 14.56 -15.47
C ILE A 403 -27.79 13.71 -16.74
N GLU A 404 -28.60 14.19 -17.68
CA GLU A 404 -28.83 13.51 -18.96
C GLU A 404 -27.55 13.43 -19.80
N LYS A 405 -26.76 14.51 -19.83
CA LYS A 405 -25.45 14.52 -20.49
C LYS A 405 -24.51 13.48 -19.89
N LEU A 406 -24.40 13.44 -18.56
CA LEU A 406 -23.56 12.47 -17.85
C LEU A 406 -23.98 11.02 -18.15
N ARG A 407 -25.29 10.74 -18.25
CA ARG A 407 -25.81 9.42 -18.66
C ARG A 407 -25.54 9.07 -20.11
N GLU A 408 -25.48 10.07 -20.98
CA GLU A 408 -25.15 9.88 -22.41
C GLU A 408 -23.69 9.44 -22.55
N ILE A 409 -22.77 10.18 -21.93
CA ILE A 409 -21.33 9.95 -22.06
C ILE A 409 -20.81 8.76 -21.23
N SER A 410 -21.58 8.28 -20.23
CA SER A 410 -21.20 7.11 -19.42
C SER A 410 -21.55 5.76 -20.06
N LYS A 411 -22.34 5.77 -21.14
CA LYS A 411 -22.72 4.58 -21.90
C LYS A 411 -21.60 4.19 -22.85
#